data_AF-A0A7K1BD48-F1
#
_entry.id   AF-A0A7K1BD48-F1
#
_cell.length_a   1.000
_cell.length_b   1.000
_cell.length_c   1.000
_cell.angle_alpha   90.00
_cell.angle_beta   90.00
_cell.angle_gamma   90.00
#
_symmetry.space_group_name_H-M   'P 1'
#
loop_
_entity.id
_entity.type
_entity.pdbx_description
1 polymer ?
#
loop_
_entity_poly.entity_id
_entity_poly.type
_entity_poly.pdbx_seq_one_letter_code
_entity_poly.pdbx_strand_id
1 'polypeptide(L)'
;MESKNVEAIKLNITSECNLPQKYTKVTARIQKIENNREVIASNFVSRVANSSPKSPKTAIFRNLFSVCYPGIVVAYKGSAEGYVLLENGKKIEVVGTSGKYEVANCSIGAQ
;
A
#
# COMPACT_ATOMS: atom_id res chain seq x y z
N MET A 1 24.76 6.34 16.41
CA MET A 1 23.93 5.34 15.70
C MET A 1 23.26 6.07 14.56
N GLU A 2 23.91 6.12 13.41
CA GLU A 2 23.35 6.79 12.22
C GLU A 2 22.11 6.03 11.78
N SER A 3 20.96 6.68 11.93
CA SER A 3 19.73 6.25 11.27
C SER A 3 19.96 6.39 9.77
N LYS A 4 20.45 5.32 9.12
CA LYS A 4 20.45 5.22 7.66
C LYS A 4 19.03 5.55 7.22
N ASN A 5 18.83 6.72 6.62
CA ASN A 5 17.59 7.10 5.97
C ASN A 5 17.42 6.13 4.80
N VAL A 6 16.84 4.97 5.07
CA VAL A 6 16.51 3.99 4.06
C VAL A 6 15.40 4.61 3.23
N GLU A 7 15.75 5.03 2.02
CA GLU A 7 14.74 5.46 1.05
C GLU A 7 13.81 4.28 0.76
N ALA A 8 12.52 4.56 0.79
CA ALA A 8 11.50 3.54 0.63
C ALA A 8 10.31 4.10 -0.13
N ILE A 9 9.79 3.32 -1.06
CA ILE A 9 8.51 3.61 -1.70
C ILE A 9 7.39 3.19 -0.76
N LYS A 10 6.43 4.08 -0.54
CA LYS A 10 5.31 3.88 0.40
C LYS A 10 4.01 3.65 -0.37
N LEU A 11 3.22 2.71 0.10
CA LEU A 11 1.88 2.43 -0.38
C LEU A 11 0.87 2.77 0.73
N ASN A 12 0.13 3.87 0.54
CA ASN A 12 -0.99 4.22 1.41
C ASN A 12 -2.27 3.72 0.78
N ILE A 13 -3.05 2.94 1.52
CA ILE A 13 -4.34 2.43 1.05
C ILE A 13 -5.42 3.01 1.92
N THR A 14 -6.44 3.58 1.29
CA THR A 14 -7.65 4.05 1.94
C THR A 14 -8.82 3.25 1.39
N SER A 15 -9.55 2.59 2.29
CA SER A 15 -10.85 1.99 2.02
C SER A 15 -11.91 2.99 2.44
N GLU A 16 -12.77 3.38 1.52
CA GLU A 16 -13.89 4.29 1.78
C GLU A 16 -15.20 3.65 1.34
N CYS A 17 -16.20 3.66 2.23
CA CYS A 17 -17.50 3.04 2.01
C CYS A 17 -18.63 4.04 2.24
N ASN A 18 -19.78 3.82 1.61
CA ASN A 18 -20.96 4.65 1.87
C ASN A 18 -21.59 4.37 3.25
N LEU A 19 -21.31 3.19 3.82
CA LEU A 19 -21.79 2.72 5.12
C LEU A 19 -20.63 2.53 6.11
N PRO A 20 -20.90 2.61 7.43
CA PRO A 20 -19.92 2.29 8.46
C PRO A 20 -19.35 0.88 8.28
N GLN A 21 -18.03 0.80 8.32
CA GLN A 21 -17.30 -0.45 8.25
C GLN A 21 -16.78 -0.84 9.62
N LYS A 22 -16.80 -2.14 9.94
CA LYS A 22 -16.20 -2.69 11.16
C LYS A 22 -14.69 -2.80 11.00
N TYR A 23 -14.27 -3.45 9.91
CA TYR A 23 -12.88 -3.52 9.49
C TYR A 23 -12.77 -3.77 7.99
N THR A 24 -11.62 -3.43 7.43
CA THR A 24 -11.20 -3.82 6.09
C THR A 24 -10.04 -4.79 6.20
N LYS A 25 -10.05 -5.87 5.41
CA LYS A 25 -8.97 -6.83 5.28
C LYS A 25 -8.48 -6.86 3.84
N VAL A 26 -7.20 -6.58 3.62
CA VAL A 26 -6.59 -6.60 2.29
C VAL A 26 -5.27 -7.38 2.26
N THR A 27 -4.98 -7.95 1.10
CA THR A 27 -3.65 -8.31 0.67
C THR A 27 -3.16 -7.22 -0.27
N ALA A 28 -2.07 -6.56 0.09
CA ALA A 28 -1.47 -5.50 -0.70
C ALA A 28 -0.12 -5.92 -1.26
N ARG A 29 0.22 -5.47 -2.46
CA ARG A 29 1.48 -5.74 -3.14
C ARG A 29 2.07 -4.44 -3.65
N ILE A 30 3.40 -4.33 -3.55
CA ILE A 30 4.18 -3.35 -4.28
C ILE A 30 4.91 -4.13 -5.36
N GLN A 31 4.63 -3.81 -6.60
CA GLN A 31 5.29 -4.38 -7.77
C GLN A 31 6.31 -3.39 -8.34
N LYS A 32 7.32 -3.94 -9.01
CA LYS A 32 8.35 -3.17 -9.71
C LYS A 32 8.56 -3.72 -11.11
N ILE A 33 8.98 -2.88 -12.05
CA ILE A 33 9.41 -3.33 -13.38
C ILE A 33 10.92 -3.60 -13.35
N GLU A 34 11.32 -4.84 -13.56
CA GLU A 34 12.71 -5.25 -13.63
C GLU A 34 12.92 -6.10 -14.88
N ASN A 35 13.89 -5.75 -15.73
CA ASN A 35 14.14 -6.43 -17.01
C ASN A 35 12.87 -6.58 -17.88
N ASN A 36 12.07 -5.51 -17.96
CA ASN A 36 10.81 -5.46 -18.71
C ASN A 36 9.74 -6.46 -18.22
N ARG A 37 9.82 -6.91 -16.96
CA ARG A 37 8.83 -7.80 -16.31
C ARG A 37 8.33 -7.18 -15.02
N GLU A 38 7.02 -7.33 -14.74
CA GLU A 38 6.43 -6.98 -13.44
C GLU A 38 6.82 -8.07 -12.42
N VAL A 39 7.52 -7.69 -11.35
CA VAL A 39 7.89 -8.57 -10.24
C VAL A 39 7.41 -7.99 -8.91
N ILE A 40 7.14 -8.83 -7.92
CA ILE A 40 6.69 -8.39 -6.59
C ILE A 40 7.92 -7.92 -5.79
N ALA A 41 7.94 -6.65 -5.43
CA ALA A 41 8.96 -6.07 -4.55
C ALA A 41 8.62 -6.33 -3.06
N SER A 42 7.36 -6.14 -2.68
CA SER A 42 6.86 -6.43 -1.34
C SER A 42 5.44 -7.00 -1.38
N ASN A 43 5.16 -7.93 -0.46
CA ASN A 43 3.84 -8.55 -0.31
C ASN A 43 3.36 -8.43 1.14
N PHE A 44 2.18 -7.86 1.34
CA PHE A 44 1.56 -7.62 2.65
C PHE A 44 0.26 -8.39 2.73
N VAL A 45 0.36 -9.64 3.19
CA VAL A 45 -0.79 -10.55 3.23
C VAL A 45 -1.68 -10.27 4.42
N SER A 46 -2.99 -10.32 4.22
CA SER A 46 -3.98 -10.35 5.31
C SER A 46 -3.86 -9.17 6.29
N ARG A 47 -3.54 -7.97 5.79
CA ARG A 47 -3.53 -6.75 6.59
C ARG A 47 -4.95 -6.38 6.96
N VAL A 48 -5.18 -6.03 8.22
CA VAL A 48 -6.48 -5.58 8.73
C VAL A 48 -6.35 -4.15 9.24
N ALA A 49 -7.31 -3.30 8.86
CA ALA A 49 -7.45 -1.96 9.41
C ALA A 49 -8.90 -1.78 9.88
N ASN A 50 -9.06 -1.41 11.15
CA ASN A 50 -10.36 -1.04 11.71
C ASN A 50 -10.78 0.33 11.17
N SER A 51 -12.08 0.60 11.16
CA SER A 51 -12.55 1.95 10.86
C SER A 51 -12.10 2.94 11.93
N SER A 52 -11.82 4.17 11.51
CA SER A 52 -11.60 5.26 12.47
C SER A 52 -12.92 5.60 13.19
N PRO A 53 -12.96 5.75 14.53
CA PRO A 53 -14.17 6.21 15.22
C PRO A 53 -14.59 7.62 14.79
N LYS A 54 -13.64 8.45 14.33
CA LYS A 54 -13.93 9.79 13.75
C LYS A 54 -14.39 9.72 12.29
N SER A 55 -14.15 8.61 11.61
CA SER A 55 -14.48 8.39 10.20
C SER A 55 -14.86 6.92 10.00
N PRO A 56 -16.05 6.49 10.49
CA PRO A 56 -16.42 5.07 10.57
C PRO A 56 -16.59 4.41 9.20
N LYS A 57 -16.63 5.21 8.15
CA LYS A 57 -16.70 4.81 6.75
C LYS A 57 -15.33 4.57 6.11
N THR A 58 -14.26 4.80 6.86
CA THR A 58 -12.90 4.85 6.33
C THR A 58 -11.96 3.97 7.15
N ALA A 59 -11.19 3.12 6.48
CA ALA A 59 -10.02 2.46 7.04
C ALA A 59 -8.77 2.82 6.26
N ILE A 60 -7.67 3.03 6.99
CA ILE A 60 -6.41 3.47 6.42
C ILE A 60 -5.33 2.44 6.76
N PHE A 61 -4.66 1.93 5.74
CA PHE A 61 -3.48 1.11 5.89
C PHE A 61 -2.25 1.98 5.73
N ARG A 62 -1.44 2.04 6.78
CA ARG A 62 -0.15 2.75 6.82
C ARG A 62 1.00 1.74 6.93
N ASN A 63 2.22 2.23 6.76
CA ASN A 63 3.45 1.45 6.93
C ASN A 63 3.57 0.24 5.97
N LEU A 64 2.98 0.35 4.78
CA LEU A 64 3.28 -0.56 3.67
C LEU A 64 4.36 0.11 2.84
N PHE A 65 5.55 -0.46 2.83
CA PHE A 65 6.68 0.11 2.10
C PHE A 65 7.61 -0.96 1.56
N SER A 66 8.28 -0.66 0.45
CA SER A 66 9.41 -1.43 -0.05
C SER A 66 10.65 -0.58 0.06
N VAL A 67 11.74 -1.17 0.55
CA VAL A 67 13.05 -0.51 0.55
C VAL A 67 13.46 -0.27 -0.90
N CYS A 68 14.00 0.91 -1.16
CA CYS A 68 14.65 1.24 -2.40
C CYS A 68 16.16 1.21 -2.21
N TYR A 69 16.87 0.71 -3.23
CA TYR A 69 18.33 0.71 -3.22
C TYR A 69 18.86 1.90 -4.04
N PRO A 70 19.84 2.64 -3.52
CA PRO A 70 20.37 3.82 -4.19
C PRO A 70 21.00 3.45 -5.54
N GLY A 71 20.86 4.35 -6.52
CA GLY A 71 21.43 4.18 -7.86
C GLY A 71 20.64 3.26 -8.80
N ILE A 72 19.51 2.70 -8.35
CA ILE A 72 18.62 1.90 -9.19
C ILE A 72 17.36 2.70 -9.49
N VAL A 73 17.16 3.05 -10.76
CA VAL A 73 15.93 3.67 -11.24
C VAL A 73 14.93 2.57 -11.58
N VAL A 74 13.84 2.49 -10.81
CA VAL A 74 12.82 1.47 -10.99
C VAL A 74 11.43 2.10 -10.90
N ALA A 75 10.54 1.62 -11.76
CA ALA A 75 9.14 2.01 -11.75
C ALA A 75 8.34 1.07 -10.84
N TYR A 76 7.55 1.62 -9.92
CA TYR A 76 6.77 0.88 -8.93
C TYR A 76 5.26 1.06 -9.11
N LYS A 77 4.48 0.03 -8.79
CA LYS A 77 3.02 0.06 -8.77
C LYS A 77 2.50 -0.57 -7.49
N GLY A 78 1.46 0.01 -6.90
CA GLY A 78 0.74 -0.58 -5.78
C GLY A 78 -0.53 -1.28 -6.22
N SER A 79 -0.84 -2.42 -5.62
CA SER A 79 -2.14 -3.08 -5.76
C SER A 79 -2.63 -3.63 -4.43
N ALA A 80 -3.94 -3.73 -4.27
CA ALA A 80 -4.57 -4.29 -3.10
C ALA A 80 -5.89 -4.96 -3.46
N GLU A 81 -6.16 -6.10 -2.84
CA GLU A 81 -7.40 -6.87 -3.00
C GLU A 81 -7.83 -7.44 -1.65
N GLY A 82 -9.12 -7.61 -1.45
CA GLY A 82 -9.66 -8.20 -0.24
C GLY A 82 -11.10 -7.80 -0.03
N TYR A 83 -11.49 -7.53 1.21
CA TYR A 83 -12.88 -7.23 1.54
C TYR A 83 -13.04 -6.25 2.70
N VAL A 84 -14.20 -5.62 2.75
CA VAL A 84 -14.71 -4.82 3.85
C VAL A 84 -15.80 -5.60 4.55
N LEU A 85 -15.74 -5.68 5.88
CA LEU A 85 -16.86 -6.12 6.71
C LEU A 85 -17.57 -4.87 7.24
N LEU A 86 -18.82 -4.69 6.86
CA LEU A 86 -19.67 -3.61 7.36
C LEU A 86 -20.20 -3.89 8.77
N GLU A 87 -20.59 -2.84 9.50
CA GLU A 87 -21.18 -2.98 10.85
C GLU A 87 -22.47 -3.82 10.84
N ASN A 88 -23.22 -3.79 9.74
CA ASN A 88 -24.41 -4.63 9.56
C ASN A 88 -24.09 -6.10 9.22
N GLY A 89 -22.82 -6.51 9.27
CA GLY A 89 -22.36 -7.88 8.98
C GLY A 89 -22.18 -8.20 7.50
N LYS A 90 -22.52 -7.29 6.58
CA LYS A 90 -22.33 -7.51 5.14
C LYS A 90 -20.85 -7.45 4.76
N LYS A 91 -20.41 -8.43 3.97
CA LYS A 91 -19.07 -8.49 3.38
C LYS A 91 -19.10 -7.94 1.95
N ILE A 92 -18.15 -7.08 1.59
CA ILE A 92 -18.01 -6.50 0.24
C ILE A 92 -16.58 -6.70 -0.23
N GLU A 93 -16.38 -7.33 -1.38
CA GLU A 93 -15.06 -7.47 -1.99
C GLU A 93 -14.61 -6.13 -2.59
N VAL A 94 -13.32 -5.80 -2.42
CA VAL A 94 -12.70 -4.56 -2.87
C VAL A 94 -11.37 -4.85 -3.55
N VAL A 95 -11.11 -4.14 -4.63
CA VAL A 95 -9.83 -4.17 -5.36
C VAL A 95 -9.44 -2.74 -5.69
N GLY A 96 -8.16 -2.43 -5.59
CA GLY A 96 -7.61 -1.12 -5.93
C GLY A 96 -6.18 -1.23 -6.43
N THR A 97 -5.78 -0.31 -7.31
CA THR A 97 -4.39 -0.16 -7.73
C THR A 97 -4.02 1.32 -7.74
N SER A 98 -2.73 1.65 -7.63
CA SER A 98 -2.25 3.03 -7.77
C SER A 98 -2.44 3.60 -9.19
N GLY A 99 -2.92 2.80 -10.15
CA GLY A 99 -3.25 3.20 -11.52
C GLY A 99 -2.04 3.46 -12.43
N LYS A 100 -0.94 3.98 -11.88
CA LYS A 100 0.29 4.29 -12.62
C LYS A 100 1.52 3.71 -11.95
N TYR A 101 2.53 3.50 -12.78
CA TYR A 101 3.88 3.21 -12.36
C TYR A 101 4.59 4.52 -12.02
N GLU A 102 4.93 4.71 -10.75
CA GLU A 102 5.70 5.86 -10.29
C GLU A 102 7.19 5.52 -10.34
N VAL A 103 7.97 6.33 -11.05
CA VAL A 103 9.42 6.17 -11.12
C VAL A 103 10.03 6.75 -9.85
N ALA A 104 10.62 5.89 -9.03
CA ALA A 104 11.37 6.33 -7.86
C ALA A 104 12.85 6.46 -8.26
N ASN A 105 13.34 7.70 -8.38
CA ASN A 105 14.76 7.99 -8.43
C ASN A 105 15.28 8.04 -7.00
N CYS A 106 15.84 6.93 -6.54
CA CYS A 106 16.50 6.88 -5.24
C CYS A 106 17.93 7.40 -5.38
N SER A 107 18.07 8.73 -5.31
CA SER A 107 19.34 9.44 -5.38
C SER A 107 19.72 9.99 -4.02
N ILE A 108 20.92 9.63 -3.55
CA ILE A 108 21.53 10.20 -2.34
C ILE A 108 21.74 11.70 -2.56
N GLY A 109 20.95 12.53 -1.89
CA GLY A 109 21.27 13.93 -1.68
C GLY A 109 22.34 14.02 -0.59
N ALA A 110 23.60 14.21 -0.97
CA ALA A 110 24.62 14.69 -0.05
C ALA A 110 24.48 16.21 0.06
N GLN A 111 24.42 16.73 1.29
CA GLN A 111 24.56 18.15 1.58
C GLN A 111 25.87 18.37 2.32
#